data_AF-A0A1M7USV1-F1
#
_entry.id   AF-A0A1M7USV1-F1
#
_cell.length_a   1.000
_cell.length_b   1.000
_cell.length_c   1.000
_cell.angle_alpha   90.00
_cell.angle_beta   90.00
_cell.angle_gamma   90.00
#
_symmetry.space_group_name_H-M   'P 1'
#
loop_
_entity.id
_entity.type
_entity.pdbx_description
1 polymer ?
#
loop_
_entity_poly.entity_id
_entity_poly.type
_entity_poly.pdbx_seq_one_letter_code
_entity_poly.pdbx_strand_id
1 'polypeptide(L)'
;MKLTMAASQTHPMIRRRLDLPPTVAHAFIKDMKAYFAEEDRHKRDEIALRQLHALREHQGPREQALGLSDVKAMFLHMRNQT
;
A
#
# COMPACT_ATOMS: atom_id res chain seq x y z
N MET A 1 11.72 -12.31 -9.14
CA MET A 1 11.91 -12.01 -7.70
C MET A 1 10.54 -11.94 -7.05
N LYS A 2 10.26 -12.77 -6.03
CA LYS A 2 9.00 -12.77 -5.28
C LYS A 2 9.25 -12.07 -3.95
N LEU A 3 8.62 -10.92 -3.72
CA LEU A 3 8.75 -10.21 -2.46
C LEU A 3 7.80 -10.84 -1.43
N THR A 4 8.36 -11.37 -0.35
CA THR A 4 7.62 -11.96 0.77
C THR A 4 7.79 -11.03 1.97
N MET A 5 6.70 -10.49 2.49
CA MET A 5 6.73 -9.63 3.67
C MET A 5 6.03 -10.33 4.83
N ALA A 6 6.71 -10.39 5.98
CA ALA A 6 6.19 -10.95 7.21
C ALA A 6 6.45 -10.00 8.40
N ALA A 7 5.46 -9.98 9.30
CA ALA A 7 5.45 -9.54 10.71
C ALA A 7 5.32 -8.03 11.05
N SER A 8 4.18 -7.63 11.64
CA SER A 8 4.04 -7.31 13.09
C SER A 8 2.68 -6.68 13.43
N GLN A 9 2.22 -6.89 14.66
CA GLN A 9 0.83 -6.76 15.12
C GLN A 9 0.38 -5.30 15.30
N THR A 10 -0.58 -4.79 14.51
CA THR A 10 -1.56 -3.72 14.89
C THR A 10 -2.67 -3.38 13.87
N HIS A 11 -2.75 -4.00 12.68
CA HIS A 11 -3.94 -3.92 11.82
C HIS A 11 -4.22 -5.27 11.15
N PRO A 12 -5.45 -5.82 11.22
CA PRO A 12 -5.77 -7.14 10.67
C PRO A 12 -5.55 -7.23 9.14
N MET A 13 -5.54 -6.10 8.43
CA MET A 13 -5.28 -6.01 6.98
C MET A 13 -3.81 -6.33 6.61
N ILE A 14 -2.82 -5.95 7.44
CA ILE A 14 -1.39 -6.13 7.13
C ILE A 14 -1.00 -7.63 7.09
N ARG A 15 -1.82 -8.51 7.67
CA ARG A 15 -1.58 -9.96 7.67
C ARG A 15 -1.94 -10.63 6.34
N ARG A 16 -2.72 -10.00 5.45
CA ARG A 16 -3.18 -10.63 4.22
C ARG A 16 -2.26 -10.26 3.06
N ARG A 17 -1.54 -11.27 2.55
CA ARG A 17 -0.63 -11.17 1.41
C ARG A 17 -1.47 -10.85 0.17
N LEU A 18 -1.44 -9.60 -0.29
CA LEU A 18 -2.02 -9.24 -1.59
C LEU A 18 -1.14 -9.86 -2.68
N ASP A 19 -1.71 -10.72 -3.52
CA ASP A 19 -1.02 -11.30 -4.68
C ASP A 19 -1.08 -10.28 -5.82
N LEU A 20 -0.15 -9.32 -5.80
CA LEU A 20 -0.11 -8.23 -6.76
C LEU A 20 0.79 -8.57 -7.96
N PRO A 21 0.39 -8.22 -9.19
CA PRO A 21 1.29 -8.25 -10.33
C PRO A 21 2.57 -7.44 -10.03
N PRO A 22 3.76 -7.87 -10.50
CA PRO A 22 5.02 -7.16 -10.23
C PRO A 22 4.99 -5.67 -10.59
N THR A 23 4.29 -5.30 -11.66
CA THR A 23 4.10 -3.90 -12.07
C THR A 23 3.39 -3.07 -11.00
N VAL A 24 2.37 -3.63 -10.34
CA VAL A 24 1.61 -2.95 -9.28
C VAL A 24 2.45 -2.84 -8.02
N ALA A 25 3.25 -3.86 -7.71
CA ALA A 25 4.21 -3.80 -6.59
C ALA A 25 5.29 -2.72 -6.82
N HIS A 26 5.80 -2.57 -8.03
CA HIS A 26 6.76 -1.50 -8.36
C HIS A 26 6.11 -0.11 -8.28
N ALA A 27 4.89 0.03 -8.78
CA ALA A 27 4.12 1.27 -8.67
C ALA A 27 3.88 1.63 -7.19
N PHE A 28 3.54 0.65 -6.36
CA PHE A 28 3.37 0.83 -4.91
C PHE A 28 4.63 1.40 -4.27
N ILE A 29 5.81 0.83 -4.54
CA ILE A 29 7.07 1.32 -3.95
C ILE A 29 7.40 2.74 -4.45
N LYS A 30 7.13 3.04 -5.73
CA LYS A 30 7.32 4.37 -6.30
C LYS A 30 6.42 5.39 -5.59
N ASP A 31 5.15 5.06 -5.42
CA ASP A 31 4.15 5.92 -4.80
C ASP A 31 4.42 6.08 -3.30
N MET A 32 4.88 5.03 -2.62
CA MET A 32 5.34 5.12 -1.24
C MET A 32 6.49 6.13 -1.09
N LYS A 33 7.51 6.04 -1.96
CA LYS A 33 8.65 6.98 -1.92
C LYS A 33 8.19 8.42 -2.17
N ALA A 34 7.30 8.63 -3.15
CA ALA A 34 6.72 9.94 -3.43
C ALA A 34 5.90 10.48 -2.25
N TYR A 35 5.10 9.62 -1.61
CA TYR A 35 4.31 9.97 -0.43
C TYR A 35 5.17 10.48 0.73
N PHE A 36 6.33 9.86 0.98
CA PHE A 36 7.21 10.31 2.05
C PHE A 36 8.10 11.50 1.67
N ALA A 37 8.32 11.74 0.39
CA ALA A 37 9.08 12.90 -0.10
C ALA A 37 8.22 14.17 -0.23
N GLU A 38 6.91 14.03 -0.37
CA GLU A 38 5.98 15.16 -0.54
C GLU A 38 5.69 15.86 0.79
N GLU A 39 5.82 17.19 0.80
CA GLU A 39 5.61 18.03 1.98
C GLU A 39 4.14 18.47 2.10
N ASP A 40 3.47 18.68 0.98
CA ASP A 40 2.06 19.07 0.95
C ASP A 40 1.16 17.90 1.38
N ARG A 41 0.26 18.14 2.34
CA ARG A 41 -0.63 17.09 2.85
C ARG A 41 -1.68 16.66 1.84
N HIS A 42 -2.21 17.59 1.04
CA HIS A 42 -3.22 17.28 0.04
C HIS A 42 -2.61 16.45 -1.09
N LYS A 43 -1.40 16.81 -1.56
CA LYS A 43 -0.68 16.02 -2.58
C LYS A 43 -0.30 14.63 -2.07
N ARG A 44 0.07 14.50 -0.80
CA ARG A 44 0.26 13.17 -0.17
C ARG A 44 -0.99 12.32 -0.20
N ASP A 45 -2.15 12.92 0.09
CA ASP A 45 -3.42 12.21 0.04
C ASP A 45 -3.80 11.81 -1.39
N GLU A 46 -3.51 12.64 -2.39
CA GLU A 46 -3.68 12.27 -3.80
C GLU A 46 -2.84 11.05 -4.19
N ILE A 47 -1.57 11.00 -3.76
CA ILE A 47 -0.69 9.85 -4.02
C ILE A 47 -1.26 8.57 -3.38
N ALA A 48 -1.70 8.66 -2.12
CA ALA A 48 -2.29 7.52 -1.42
C ALA A 48 -3.64 7.08 -2.03
N LEU A 49 -4.46 8.03 -2.52
CA LEU A 49 -5.71 7.74 -3.23
C LEU A 49 -5.45 7.05 -4.57
N ARG A 50 -4.48 7.50 -5.36
CA ARG A 50 -4.08 6.83 -6.59
C ARG A 50 -3.69 5.37 -6.33
N GLN A 51 -2.88 5.15 -5.30
CA GLN A 51 -2.47 3.80 -4.93
C GLN A 51 -3.64 2.96 -4.40
N LEU A 52 -4.59 3.56 -3.68
CA LEU A 52 -5.81 2.89 -3.23
C LEU A 52 -6.64 2.36 -4.42
N HIS A 53 -6.82 3.17 -5.46
CA HIS A 53 -7.54 2.75 -6.66
C HIS A 53 -6.87 1.56 -7.33
N ALA A 54 -5.54 1.62 -7.54
CA ALA A 54 -4.79 0.52 -8.13
C ALA A 54 -4.88 -0.78 -7.31
N LEU A 55 -4.89 -0.69 -5.97
CA LEU A 55 -5.04 -1.87 -5.12
C LEU A 55 -6.45 -2.45 -5.17
N ARG A 56 -7.48 -1.60 -5.22
CA ARG A 56 -8.89 -2.00 -5.30
C ARG A 56 -9.22 -2.75 -6.59
N GLU A 57 -8.55 -2.43 -7.70
CA GLU A 57 -8.68 -3.18 -8.97
C GLU A 57 -8.28 -4.65 -8.85
N HIS A 58 -7.46 -4.99 -7.86
CA HIS A 58 -6.99 -6.35 -7.60
C HIS A 58 -7.63 -7.00 -6.38
N GLN A 59 -8.58 -6.32 -5.72
CA GLN A 59 -9.26 -6.90 -4.58
C GLN A 59 -10.27 -7.97 -5.02
N GLY A 60 -10.26 -9.09 -4.29
CA GLY A 60 -11.24 -10.15 -4.49
C GLY A 60 -12.63 -9.71 -4.01
N PRO A 61 -13.73 -10.27 -4.58
CA PRO A 61 -15.11 -9.86 -4.26
C PRO A 61 -15.54 -10.16 -2.81
N ARG A 62 -14.76 -10.96 -2.08
CA ARG A 62 -14.99 -11.31 -0.66
C ARG A 62 -14.00 -10.64 0.28
N GLU A 63 -13.14 -9.77 -0.24
CA GLU A 63 -12.16 -9.06 0.58
C GLU A 63 -12.79 -7.81 1.18
N GLN A 64 -12.33 -7.46 2.39
CA GLN A 64 -12.70 -6.19 2.99
C GLN A 64 -12.14 -5.06 2.14
N ALA A 65 -12.99 -4.12 1.73
CA ALA A 65 -12.56 -2.99 0.92
C ALA A 65 -11.47 -2.19 1.64
N LEU A 66 -10.36 -1.95 0.95
CA LEU A 66 -9.27 -1.12 1.48
C LEU A 66 -9.75 0.33 1.62
N GLY A 67 -9.37 0.98 2.72
CA GLY A 67 -9.52 2.41 2.92
C GLY A 67 -8.20 3.16 2.70
N LEU A 68 -8.29 4.49 2.66
CA LEU A 68 -7.11 5.36 2.54
C LEU A 68 -6.13 5.17 3.72
N SER A 69 -6.67 4.99 4.94
CA SER A 69 -5.89 4.72 6.14
C SER A 69 -5.11 3.41 6.05
N ASP A 70 -5.66 2.39 5.40
CA ASP A 70 -4.95 1.11 5.19
C ASP A 70 -3.74 1.31 4.28
N VAL A 71 -3.89 2.06 3.18
CA VAL A 71 -2.78 2.35 2.26
C VAL A 71 -1.68 3.13 2.97
N LYS A 72 -2.03 4.14 3.78
CA LYS A 72 -1.06 4.89 4.60
C LYS A 72 -0.33 3.98 5.59
N ALA A 73 -1.04 3.05 6.23
CA ALA A 73 -0.44 2.07 7.13
C ALA A 73 0.50 1.11 6.38
N MET A 74 0.13 0.69 5.17
CA MET A 74 0.99 -0.15 4.31
C MET A 74 2.26 0.59 3.89
N PHE A 75 2.17 1.87 3.49
CA PHE A 75 3.34 2.70 3.19
C PHE A 75 4.27 2.80 4.40
N LEU A 76 3.73 3.07 5.59
CA LEU A 76 4.53 3.17 6.81
C LEU A 76 5.22 1.83 7.15
N HIS A 77 4.48 0.73 7.03
CA HIS A 77 5.02 -0.61 7.30
C HIS A 77 6.16 -0.97 6.34
N MET A 78 5.97 -0.74 5.04
CA MET A 78 6.98 -1.01 4.00
C MET A 78 8.23 -0.14 4.16
N ARG A 79 8.07 1.15 4.48
CA ARG A 79 9.21 2.06 4.69
C ARG A 79 10.12 1.58 5.81
N ASN A 80 9.57 0.97 6.85
CA ASN A 80 10.38 0.45 7.97
C ASN A 80 11.10 -0.87 7.63
N GLN A 81 10.88 -1.43 6.44
CA GLN A 81 11.50 -2.67 5.96
C GLN A 81 12.45 -2.45 4.76
N THR A 82 12.54 -1.23 4.25
CA THR A 82 13.43 -0.83 3.13
C THR A 82 14.40 0.24 3.56
#